data_AF-A0A8T4AH81-F1
#
_entry.id   AF-A0A8T4AH81-F1
#
_cell.length_a   1.000
_cell.length_b   1.000
_cell.length_c   1.000
_cell.angle_alpha   90.00
_cell.angle_beta   90.00
_cell.angle_gamma   90.00
#
_symmetry.space_group_name_H-M   'P 1'
#
loop_
_entity.id
_entity.type
_entity.pdbx_description
1 polymer ?
#
loop_
_entity_poly.entity_id
_entity_poly.type
_entity_poly.pdbx_seq_one_letter_code
_entity_poly.pdbx_strand_id
1 'polypeptide(L)'
;MQSLFTIDAIVILPEHLHTIWTLPKNDDDYLNAAGPKPKPWRAIKSLFTRTLKKEDIKLRKNSRGEYPLWQRRYWAHTIHSENDLQSHIDYVHYSMEYATRVRTA
;
A
#
# COMPACT_ATOMS: atom_id res chain seq x y z
N MET A 1 -13.01 16.86 11.61
CA MET A 1 -12.42 16.29 10.39
C MET A 1 -12.47 14.77 10.56
N GLN A 2 -13.39 14.05 9.91
CA GLN A 2 -13.37 12.59 9.95
C GLN A 2 -12.18 12.09 9.11
N SER A 3 -11.37 11.18 9.66
CA SER A 3 -10.33 10.53 8.87
C SER A 3 -10.96 9.62 7.83
N LEU A 4 -10.39 9.58 6.62
CA LEU A 4 -10.87 8.73 5.52
C LEU A 4 -10.62 7.24 5.79
N PHE A 5 -9.70 6.91 6.69
CA PHE A 5 -9.34 5.59 7.19
C PHE A 5 -8.33 5.74 8.34
N THR A 6 -8.08 4.67 9.09
CA THR A 6 -6.94 4.53 10.02
C THR A 6 -5.93 3.53 9.49
N ILE A 7 -4.66 3.68 9.85
CA ILE A 7 -3.61 2.71 9.52
C ILE A 7 -3.37 1.88 10.79
N ASP A 8 -3.75 0.61 10.75
CA ASP A 8 -3.56 -0.31 11.87
C ASP A 8 -2.15 -0.89 11.87
N ALA A 9 -1.61 -1.18 10.67
CA ALA A 9 -0.23 -1.60 10.49
C ALA A 9 0.31 -1.21 9.10
N ILE A 10 1.63 -0.98 9.02
CA ILE A 10 2.35 -0.80 7.76
C ILE A 10 3.79 -1.29 7.87
N VAL A 11 4.27 -1.97 6.84
CA VAL A 11 5.69 -2.27 6.63
C VAL A 11 6.09 -1.84 5.22
N ILE A 12 7.24 -1.19 5.11
CA ILE A 12 7.83 -0.76 3.83
C ILE A 12 9.12 -1.53 3.65
N LEU A 13 9.19 -2.34 2.60
CA LEU A 13 10.35 -3.12 2.22
C LEU A 13 10.94 -2.55 0.92
N PRO A 14 12.19 -2.92 0.54
CA PRO A 14 12.85 -2.34 -0.63
C PRO A 14 12.06 -2.47 -1.94
N GLU A 15 11.31 -3.56 -2.11
CA GLU A 15 10.60 -3.89 -3.35
C GLU A 15 9.06 -3.91 -3.24
N HIS A 16 8.52 -3.95 -2.02
CA HIS A 16 7.08 -4.00 -1.78
C HIS A 16 6.73 -3.44 -0.39
N LEU A 17 5.45 -3.33 -0.10
CA LEU A 17 4.97 -2.87 1.20
C LEU A 17 3.66 -3.58 1.51
N HIS A 18 3.37 -3.77 2.80
CA HIS A 18 2.07 -4.26 3.27
C HIS A 18 1.42 -3.23 4.18
N THR A 19 0.10 -3.08 4.09
CA THR A 19 -0.67 -2.18 4.95
C THR A 19 -1.98 -2.83 5.37
N ILE A 20 -2.41 -2.53 6.58
CA ILE A 20 -3.74 -2.83 7.08
C ILE A 20 -4.41 -1.51 7.41
N TRP A 21 -5.61 -1.30 6.85
CA TRP A 21 -6.40 -0.09 7.07
C TRP A 21 -7.78 -0.46 7.57
N THR A 22 -8.25 0.29 8.57
CA THR A 22 -9.64 0.26 8.98
C THR A 22 -10.37 1.44 8.35
N LEU A 23 -11.41 1.13 7.58
CA LEU A 23 -12.24 2.12 6.91
C LEU A 23 -13.35 2.62 7.84
N PRO A 24 -13.87 3.84 7.64
CA PRO A 24 -15.04 4.32 8.36
C PRO A 24 -16.23 3.38 8.16
N LYS A 25 -17.06 3.23 9.19
CA LYS A 25 -18.29 2.43 9.15
C LYS A 25 -19.16 2.87 7.95
N ASN A 26 -19.62 1.91 7.14
CA ASN A 26 -20.38 2.10 5.89
C ASN A 26 -19.55 2.51 4.64
N ASP A 27 -18.25 2.23 4.61
CA ASP A 27 -17.37 2.49 3.47
C ASP A 27 -16.81 1.19 2.86
N ASP A 28 -17.70 0.39 2.25
CA ASP A 28 -17.34 -0.93 1.73
C ASP A 28 -16.69 -0.91 0.33
N ASP A 29 -16.57 0.27 -0.30
CA ASP A 29 -16.17 0.40 -1.72
C ASP A 29 -14.69 0.77 -1.94
N TYR A 30 -13.77 0.01 -1.33
CA TYR A 30 -12.32 0.16 -1.57
C TYR A 30 -11.82 -0.59 -2.82
N LEU A 31 -12.62 -1.55 -3.33
CA LEU A 31 -12.27 -2.39 -4.48
C LEU A 31 -12.77 -1.84 -5.82
N ASN A 32 -13.98 -1.29 -5.94
CA ASN A 32 -14.54 -0.93 -7.25
C ASN A 32 -14.02 0.42 -7.76
N ALA A 33 -13.79 0.51 -9.08
CA ALA A 33 -13.23 1.70 -9.72
C ALA A 33 -14.26 2.82 -9.98
N ALA A 34 -15.54 2.59 -9.63
CA ALA A 34 -16.67 3.41 -10.05
C ALA A 34 -17.31 4.26 -8.93
N GLY A 35 -16.85 4.15 -7.69
CA GLY A 35 -17.37 4.91 -6.55
C GLY A 35 -16.89 6.37 -6.48
N PRO A 36 -17.59 7.24 -5.74
CA PRO A 36 -17.32 8.69 -5.69
C PRO A 36 -16.09 9.10 -4.86
N LYS A 37 -15.47 8.16 -4.12
CA LYS A 37 -14.36 8.47 -3.19
C LYS A 37 -12.97 8.26 -3.81
N PRO A 38 -12.00 9.16 -3.53
CA PRO A 38 -10.63 9.00 -3.99
C PRO A 38 -9.97 7.79 -3.31
N LYS A 39 -9.55 6.80 -4.11
CA LYS A 39 -8.85 5.60 -3.61
C LYS A 39 -7.53 6.00 -2.93
N PRO A 40 -7.31 5.67 -1.65
CA PRO A 40 -6.07 6.00 -0.94
C PRO A 40 -4.83 5.52 -1.69
N TRP A 41 -4.87 4.30 -2.26
CA TRP A 41 -3.78 3.79 -3.09
C TRP A 41 -3.48 4.62 -4.32
N ARG A 42 -4.48 5.15 -5.01
CA ARG A 42 -4.26 6.03 -6.18
C ARG A 42 -3.59 7.33 -5.75
N ALA A 43 -4.03 7.91 -4.63
CA ALA A 43 -3.45 9.12 -4.08
C ALA A 43 -1.99 8.88 -3.64
N ILE A 44 -1.71 7.82 -2.87
CA ILE A 44 -0.38 7.44 -2.40
C ILE A 44 0.57 7.22 -3.58
N LYS A 45 0.20 6.35 -4.53
CA LYS A 45 1.03 6.06 -5.71
C LYS A 45 1.36 7.32 -6.50
N SER A 46 0.36 8.19 -6.66
CA SER A 46 0.49 9.44 -7.42
C SER A 46 1.36 10.47 -6.69
N LEU A 47 1.16 10.65 -5.39
CA LEU A 47 1.97 11.55 -4.55
C LEU A 47 3.42 11.10 -4.53
N PHE A 48 3.68 9.82 -4.26
CA PHE A 48 5.03 9.28 -4.22
C PHE A 48 5.77 9.49 -5.56
N THR A 49 5.14 9.16 -6.69
CA THR A 49 5.75 9.40 -8.00
C THR A 49 6.02 10.89 -8.27
N ARG A 50 5.13 11.80 -7.83
CA ARG A 50 5.38 13.24 -7.94
C ARG A 50 6.54 13.70 -7.06
N THR A 51 6.63 13.21 -5.83
CA THR A 51 7.72 13.53 -4.91
C THR A 51 9.06 13.07 -5.47
N LEU A 52 9.17 11.84 -5.97
CA LEU A 52 10.42 11.37 -6.58
C LEU A 52 10.89 12.24 -7.75
N LYS A 53 9.95 12.73 -8.58
CA LYS A 53 10.30 13.68 -9.65
C LYS A 53 10.74 15.04 -9.14
N LYS A 54 10.15 15.52 -8.04
CA LYS A 54 10.52 16.78 -7.41
C LYS A 54 11.94 16.72 -6.82
N GLU A 55 12.31 15.55 -6.29
CA GLU A 55 13.66 15.26 -5.77
C GLU A 55 14.67 14.88 -6.87
N ASP A 56 14.35 15.14 -8.14
CA ASP A 56 15.18 14.83 -9.33
C ASP A 56 15.65 13.36 -9.44
N ILE A 57 14.91 12.42 -8.83
CA ILE A 57 15.20 10.99 -8.99
C ILE A 57 14.80 10.55 -10.40
N LYS A 58 15.80 10.11 -11.16
CA LYS A 58 15.64 9.65 -12.56
C LYS A 58 14.83 8.35 -12.63
N LEU A 59 13.52 8.47 -12.77
CA LEU A 59 12.64 7.34 -13.07
C LEU A 59 12.70 7.02 -14.57
N ARG A 60 13.04 5.77 -14.92
CA ARG A 60 12.97 5.29 -16.31
C ARG A 60 11.54 4.87 -16.65
N LYS A 61 11.06 5.29 -17.82
CA LYS A 61 9.78 4.82 -18.37
C LYS A 61 10.00 3.49 -19.09
N ASN A 62 9.00 2.62 -19.06
CA ASN A 62 8.97 1.42 -19.90
C ASN A 62 8.66 1.78 -21.36
N SER A 63 8.63 0.77 -22.24
CA SER A 63 8.30 0.92 -23.67
C SER A 63 6.92 1.53 -23.95
N ARG A 64 6.03 1.58 -22.95
CA ARG A 64 4.69 2.17 -23.03
C ARG A 64 4.63 3.60 -22.47
N GLY A 65 5.76 4.18 -22.07
CA GLY A 65 5.82 5.52 -21.49
C GLY A 65 5.36 5.61 -20.03
N GLU A 66 5.13 4.48 -19.37
CA GLU A 66 4.69 4.39 -17.97
C GLU A 66 5.91 4.22 -17.04
N TYR A 67 5.83 4.74 -15.81
CA TYR A 67 6.84 4.44 -14.79
C TYR A 67 6.53 3.09 -14.14
N PRO A 68 7.39 2.06 -14.27
CA PRO A 68 7.15 0.74 -13.69
C PRO A 68 7.47 0.70 -12.19
N LEU A 69 7.17 1.79 -11.47
CA LEU A 69 7.42 1.93 -10.04
C LEU A 69 6.43 1.14 -9.19
N TRP A 70 5.19 1.03 -9.67
CA TRP A 70 4.11 0.36 -8.97
C TRP A 70 3.57 -0.78 -9.84
N GLN A 71 3.30 -1.94 -9.22
CA GLN A 71 2.47 -2.95 -9.84
C GLN A 71 1.08 -2.37 -10.15
N ARG A 72 0.52 -2.71 -11.34
CA ARG A 72 -0.78 -2.17 -11.80
C ARG A 72 -1.91 -2.54 -10.87
N ARG A 73 -1.91 -3.78 -10.38
CA ARG A 73 -2.85 -4.31 -9.40
C ARG A 73 -2.16 -4.39 -8.04
N TYR A 74 -2.96 -4.46 -7.00
CA TYR A 74 -2.52 -4.78 -5.65
C TYR A 74 -3.41 -5.90 -5.14
N TRP A 75 -2.86 -6.70 -4.24
CA TRP A 75 -3.66 -7.66 -3.50
C TRP A 75 -4.40 -6.94 -2.37
N ALA A 76 -5.67 -7.31 -2.18
CA ALA A 76 -6.51 -6.76 -1.13
C ALA A 76 -7.35 -7.88 -0.54
N HIS A 77 -7.44 -7.90 0.78
CA HIS A 77 -8.19 -8.89 1.54
C HIS A 77 -9.01 -8.17 2.61
N THR A 78 -10.25 -8.61 2.76
CA THR A 78 -11.18 -8.10 3.77
C THR A 78 -11.00 -8.90 5.03
N ILE A 79 -10.63 -8.25 6.12
CA ILE A 79 -10.49 -8.87 7.43
C ILE A 79 -11.85 -8.82 8.12
N HIS A 80 -12.35 -9.98 8.54
CA HIS A 80 -13.72 -10.12 9.06
C HIS A 80 -13.80 -10.39 10.57
N SER A 81 -12.66 -10.58 11.24
CA SER A 81 -12.62 -10.85 12.67
C SER A 81 -11.37 -10.28 13.35
N GLU A 82 -11.45 -10.10 14.65
CA GLU A 82 -10.33 -9.60 15.47
C GLU A 82 -9.12 -10.55 15.44
N ASN A 83 -9.35 -11.87 15.49
CA ASN A 83 -8.29 -12.86 15.39
C ASN A 83 -7.57 -12.82 14.03
N ASP A 84 -8.34 -12.59 12.96
CA ASP A 84 -7.81 -12.46 11.60
C ASP A 84 -7.03 -11.14 11.46
N LEU A 85 -7.50 -10.06 12.10
CA LEU A 85 -6.77 -8.79 12.18
C LEU A 85 -5.42 -8.97 12.88
N GLN A 86 -5.41 -9.58 14.06
CA GLN A 86 -4.17 -9.80 14.81
C GLN A 86 -3.18 -10.66 14.01
N SER A 87 -3.65 -11.73 13.37
CA SER A 87 -2.80 -12.62 12.54
C SER A 87 -2.15 -11.86 11.37
N HIS A 88 -2.90 -10.96 10.74
CA HIS A 88 -2.38 -10.13 9.65
C HIS A 88 -1.41 -9.05 10.16
N ILE A 89 -1.66 -8.45 11.32
CA ILE A 89 -0.73 -7.49 11.96
C ILE A 89 0.59 -8.19 12.28
N ASP A 90 0.53 -9.38 12.88
CA ASP A 90 1.70 -10.19 13.20
C ASP A 90 2.48 -10.55 11.92
N TYR A 91 1.78 -10.90 10.83
CA TYR A 91 2.41 -11.14 9.53
C TYR A 91 3.16 -9.91 9.00
N VAL A 92 2.52 -8.72 9.02
CA VAL A 92 3.13 -7.46 8.58
C VAL A 92 4.41 -7.17 9.36
N HIS A 93 4.41 -7.40 10.68
CA HIS A 93 5.59 -7.19 11.51
C HIS A 93 6.66 -8.26 11.30
N TYR A 94 6.27 -9.52 11.10
CA TYR A 94 7.22 -10.61 10.86
C TYR A 94 7.95 -10.47 9.51
N SER A 95 7.30 -9.92 8.48
CA SER A 95 7.95 -9.61 7.20
C SER A 95 9.18 -8.69 7.36
N MET A 96 9.20 -7.82 8.38
CA MET A 96 10.36 -6.98 8.70
C MET A 96 11.56 -7.81 9.20
N GLU A 97 11.32 -8.85 10.00
CA GLU A 97 12.38 -9.73 10.50
C GLU A 97 13.03 -10.51 9.33
N TYR A 98 12.22 -11.02 8.41
CA TYR A 98 12.73 -11.68 7.21
C TYR A 98 13.48 -10.73 6.28
N ALA A 99 12.98 -9.51 6.07
CA ALA A 99 13.66 -8.52 5.25
C ALA A 99 15.03 -8.13 5.83
N THR A 100 15.14 -8.08 7.17
CA THR A 100 16.41 -7.83 7.86
C THR A 100 17.39 -9.00 7.73
N ARG A 101 16.89 -10.24 7.56
CA ARG A 101 17.68 -11.47 7.38
C ARG A 101 18.02 -11.81 5.93
N VAL A 102 17.71 -10.95 4.96
CA VAL A 102 18.15 -11.15 3.57
C VAL A 102 19.67 -11.07 3.53
N ARG A 103 20.29 -12.25 3.44
CA ARG A 103 21.74 -12.45 3.34
C ARG A 103 22.30 -11.59 2.21
N THR A 104 23.20 -10.68 2.54
CA THR A 104 24.24 -10.25 1.60
C THR A 104 25.01 -11.50 1.17
N ALA A 105 25.03 -11.77 -0.13
CA ALA A 105 25.94 -12.75 -0.73
C ALA A 105 27.40 -12.31 -0.54
#